data_AF-A0A7W0WRS8-F1
#
_entry.id   AF-A0A7W0WRS8-F1
#
_cell.length_a   1.000
_cell.length_b   1.000
_cell.length_c   1.000
_cell.angle_alpha   90.00
_cell.angle_beta   90.00
_cell.angle_gamma   90.00
#
_symmetry.space_group_name_H-M   'P 1'
#
loop_
_entity.id
_entity.type
_entity.pdbx_description
1 polymer ?
#
loop_
_entity_poly.entity_id
_entity_poly.type
_entity_poly.pdbx_seq_one_letter_code
_entity_poly.pdbx_strand_id
1 'polypeptide(L)'
;MRWLPLLLLLGCSESIGPYELRSGSRLELRYWHYEDGTRQWDPNVYFDRVLETECALHQRAYGPTFCEPTNGERFQEAELVRVFRHSPIGDGRVRVSMLTTEDGMQAPGRMRDTLVDGDCRITPFADGTIRCLPVTSEIASYFADATCMTPRLALLGTSSVPPAASVTDQVSFCPSYFRVEREVSKYPLYQSYGDGCIEVELPDSMLVYELGERVEPVLSTRMRMDGARLEAVELVDGSMHVPVDWMFDPE
;
A
#
# COMPACT_ATOMS: atom_id res chain seq x y z
N MET A 1 -12.00 -54.99 4.85
CA MET A 1 -11.90 -53.60 5.34
C MET A 1 -10.43 -53.22 5.39
N ARG A 2 -9.95 -52.43 4.41
CA ARG A 2 -8.57 -51.94 4.37
C ARG A 2 -8.53 -50.58 5.07
N TRP A 3 -7.75 -50.50 6.15
CA TRP A 3 -7.43 -49.24 6.83
C TRP A 3 -6.42 -48.46 5.99
N LEU A 4 -6.78 -47.25 5.56
CA LEU A 4 -5.80 -46.28 5.08
C LEU A 4 -5.21 -45.56 6.31
N PRO A 5 -3.88 -45.44 6.44
CA PRO A 5 -3.29 -44.57 7.43
C PRO A 5 -3.49 -43.11 6.98
N LEU A 6 -4.13 -42.33 7.85
CA LEU A 6 -4.23 -40.89 7.76
C LEU A 6 -2.82 -40.31 7.96
N LEU A 7 -2.15 -39.94 6.87
CA LEU A 7 -0.87 -39.27 6.89
C LEU A 7 -1.11 -37.81 7.33
N LEU A 8 -0.99 -37.52 8.63
CA LEU A 8 -0.95 -36.14 9.11
C LEU A 8 0.39 -35.52 8.66
N LEU A 9 0.31 -34.63 7.68
CA LEU A 9 1.41 -33.73 7.34
C LEU A 9 1.47 -32.65 8.43
N LEU A 10 2.32 -32.86 9.43
CA LEU A 10 2.80 -31.79 10.31
C LEU A 10 3.79 -30.93 9.52
N GLY A 11 3.26 -29.94 8.79
CA GLY A 11 4.06 -28.83 8.29
C GLY A 11 4.42 -27.94 9.47
N CYS A 12 5.69 -27.91 9.85
CA CYS A 12 6.22 -26.88 10.74
C CYS A 12 6.13 -25.54 9.99
N SER A 13 5.06 -24.79 10.20
CA SER A 13 5.07 -23.35 9.97
C SER A 13 5.95 -22.77 11.09
N GLU A 14 7.13 -22.26 10.72
CA GLU A 14 7.85 -21.35 11.60
C GLU A 14 6.93 -20.15 11.81
N SER A 15 6.39 -20.04 13.03
CA SER A 15 5.77 -18.82 13.50
C SER A 15 6.84 -17.74 13.42
N ILE A 16 6.74 -16.88 12.40
CA ILE A 16 7.42 -15.60 12.41
C ILE A 16 6.73 -14.85 13.55
N GLY A 17 7.40 -14.77 14.71
CA GLY A 17 6.85 -14.13 15.90
C GLY A 17 6.45 -12.67 15.65
N PRO A 18 5.69 -12.04 16.57
CA PRO A 18 5.26 -10.65 16.44
C PRO A 18 6.48 -9.76 16.18
N TYR A 19 6.46 -8.99 15.09
CA TYR A 19 7.58 -8.13 14.71
C TYR A 19 7.79 -7.06 15.78
N GLU A 20 8.87 -7.18 16.56
CA GLU A 20 9.23 -6.13 17.52
C GLU A 20 9.85 -4.96 16.75
N LEU A 21 9.11 -3.84 16.68
CA LEU A 21 9.62 -2.59 16.15
C LEU A 21 10.89 -2.20 16.91
N ARG A 22 12.01 -2.07 16.20
CA ARG A 22 13.31 -1.80 16.80
C ARG A 22 13.89 -0.53 16.22
N SER A 23 14.00 0.51 17.04
CA SER A 23 14.84 1.67 16.72
C SER A 23 16.30 1.23 16.57
N GLY A 24 17.01 1.88 15.65
CA GLY A 24 18.44 1.71 15.49
C GLY A 24 19.25 2.54 16.49
N SER A 25 20.56 2.46 16.37
CA SER A 25 21.51 3.35 17.04
C SER A 25 21.52 4.76 16.45
N ARG A 26 21.18 4.90 15.16
CA ARG A 26 21.19 6.14 14.41
C ARG A 26 19.79 6.60 14.00
N LEU A 27 19.03 5.76 13.30
CA LEU A 27 17.63 6.08 12.99
C LEU A 27 16.70 5.61 14.10
N GLU A 28 15.84 6.52 14.53
CA GLU A 28 14.81 6.28 15.52
C GLU A 28 13.42 6.37 14.88
N LEU A 29 12.57 5.40 15.21
CA LEU A 29 11.16 5.44 14.84
C LEU A 29 10.48 6.61 15.56
N ARG A 30 9.72 7.42 14.83
CA ARG A 30 8.97 8.53 15.44
C ARG A 30 7.60 8.08 15.87
N TYR A 31 7.20 8.54 17.04
CA TYR A 31 5.90 8.26 17.60
C TYR A 31 5.16 9.57 17.89
N TRP A 32 3.90 9.63 17.47
CA TRP A 32 2.93 10.60 17.94
C TRP A 32 2.50 10.19 19.34
N HIS A 33 2.51 11.13 20.29
CA HIS A 33 2.02 10.92 21.63
C HIS A 33 0.66 11.59 21.80
N TYR A 34 -0.30 10.87 22.36
CA TYR A 34 -1.67 11.36 22.56
C TYR A 34 -1.90 11.68 24.04
N GLU A 35 -2.93 12.49 24.33
CA GLU A 35 -3.23 12.94 25.70
C GLU A 35 -3.60 11.78 26.63
N ASP A 36 -4.13 10.70 26.08
CA ASP A 36 -4.44 9.43 26.76
C ASP A 36 -3.19 8.57 27.09
N GLY A 37 -1.99 9.03 26.73
CA GLY A 37 -0.72 8.37 27.00
C GLY A 37 -0.26 7.38 25.93
N THR A 38 -1.04 7.19 24.86
CA THR A 38 -0.66 6.29 23.78
C THR A 38 0.31 6.85 22.77
N ARG A 39 0.86 5.94 21.96
CA ARG A 39 1.90 6.20 20.98
C ARG A 39 1.57 5.56 19.64
N GLN A 40 1.49 6.35 18.58
CA GLN A 40 1.34 5.90 17.20
C GLN A 40 2.65 6.11 16.44
N TRP A 41 3.21 5.04 15.87
CA TRP A 41 4.37 5.18 15.00
C TRP A 41 3.99 5.91 13.70
N ASP A 42 4.80 6.87 13.26
CA ASP A 42 4.67 7.51 11.96
C ASP A 42 5.49 6.75 10.90
N PRO A 43 4.84 6.09 9.91
CA PRO A 43 5.57 5.32 8.91
C PRO A 43 6.35 6.16 7.90
N ASN A 44 6.18 7.49 7.90
CA ASN A 44 6.80 8.39 6.95
C ASN A 44 7.91 9.25 7.55
N VAL A 45 8.03 9.28 8.88
CA VAL A 45 8.98 10.15 9.59
C VAL A 45 9.87 9.34 10.52
N TYR A 46 11.17 9.59 10.40
CA TYR A 46 12.21 9.01 11.25
C TYR A 46 13.04 10.16 11.82
N PHE A 47 13.77 9.90 12.89
CA PHE A 47 14.73 10.87 13.44
C PHE A 47 16.14 10.33 13.31
N ASP A 48 17.02 11.06 12.62
CA ASP A 48 18.43 10.76 12.54
C ASP A 48 19.14 11.40 13.73
N ARG A 49 19.54 10.58 14.71
CA ARG A 49 20.21 11.03 15.93
C ARG A 49 21.58 11.67 15.69
N VAL A 50 22.25 11.32 14.59
CA VAL A 50 23.58 11.88 14.27
C VAL A 50 23.44 13.24 13.61
N LEU A 51 22.43 13.41 12.75
CA LEU A 51 22.14 14.70 12.11
C LEU A 51 21.20 15.58 12.96
N GLU A 52 20.66 15.05 14.05
CA GLU A 52 19.70 15.68 14.96
C GLU A 52 18.48 16.28 14.23
N THR A 53 17.97 15.58 13.21
CA THR A 53 16.91 16.09 12.33
C THR A 53 15.90 15.01 11.95
N GLU A 54 14.68 15.44 11.64
CA GLU A 54 13.67 14.56 11.06
C GLU A 54 13.99 14.28 9.60
N CYS A 55 13.78 13.03 9.18
CA CYS A 55 14.03 12.60 7.82
C CYS A 55 12.90 11.71 7.31
N ALA A 56 12.72 11.73 5.99
CA ALA A 56 11.76 10.90 5.27
C ALA A 56 12.51 9.96 4.34
N LEU A 57 11.93 8.78 4.09
CA LEU A 57 12.53 7.81 3.19
C LEU A 57 12.37 8.25 1.74
N HIS A 58 13.50 8.53 1.09
CA HIS A 58 13.54 8.87 -0.33
C HIS A 58 14.25 7.78 -1.13
N GLN A 59 13.57 7.24 -2.14
CA GLN A 59 14.15 6.28 -3.06
C GLN A 59 14.67 7.02 -4.30
N ARG A 60 15.97 6.92 -4.58
CA ARG A 60 16.56 7.52 -5.78
C ARG A 60 16.20 6.70 -7.02
N ALA A 61 16.13 7.36 -8.18
CA ALA A 61 15.56 6.83 -9.44
C ALA A 61 16.10 5.46 -9.87
N TYR A 62 17.29 5.04 -9.45
CA TYR A 62 17.86 3.71 -9.69
C TYR A 62 18.79 3.29 -8.55
N GLY A 63 18.49 3.75 -7.33
CA GLY A 63 19.43 3.73 -6.23
C GLY A 63 18.87 3.15 -4.93
N PRO A 64 19.73 3.10 -3.90
CA PRO A 64 19.29 2.84 -2.54
C PRO A 64 18.23 3.84 -2.08
N THR A 65 17.48 3.45 -1.04
CA THR A 65 16.66 4.36 -0.25
C THR A 65 17.51 4.97 0.84
N PHE A 66 17.35 6.27 1.08
CA PHE A 66 17.99 6.99 2.17
C PHE A 66 16.94 7.64 3.06
N CYS A 67 17.29 7.88 4.32
CA CYS A 67 16.58 8.85 5.13
C CYS A 67 17.13 10.24 4.80
N GLU A 68 16.37 11.05 4.07
CA GLU A 68 16.76 12.41 3.66
C GLU A 68 16.07 13.45 4.58
N PRO A 69 16.81 14.42 5.14
CA PRO A 69 16.24 15.43 6.04
C PRO A 69 15.11 16.25 5.42
N THR A 70 14.05 16.48 6.19
CA THR A 70 12.84 17.19 5.72
C THR A 70 12.97 18.71 5.84
N ASN A 71 14.01 19.20 6.52
CA ASN A 71 14.29 20.63 6.72
C ASN A 71 14.88 21.33 5.47
N GLY A 72 15.13 20.60 4.39
CA GLY A 72 15.67 21.12 3.12
C GLY A 72 17.19 21.29 3.08
N GLU A 73 17.89 20.95 4.16
CA GLU A 73 19.36 20.91 4.16
C GLU A 73 19.87 19.79 3.25
N ARG A 74 21.03 20.04 2.62
CA ARG A 74 21.65 19.09 1.69
C ARG A 74 22.84 18.43 2.35
N PHE A 75 22.82 17.10 2.37
CA PHE A 75 23.89 16.27 2.90
C PHE A 75 24.52 15.45 1.78
N GLN A 76 25.79 15.09 1.94
CA GLN A 76 26.44 14.12 1.06
C GLN A 76 25.87 12.73 1.31
N GLU A 77 25.90 11.85 0.30
CA GLU A 77 25.34 10.50 0.42
C GLU A 77 25.98 9.69 1.56
N ALA A 78 27.28 9.84 1.78
CA ALA A 78 28.00 9.18 2.87
C ALA A 78 27.55 9.63 4.27
N GLU A 79 26.86 10.77 4.35
CA GLU A 79 26.30 11.32 5.58
C GLU A 79 24.86 10.87 5.79
N LEU A 80 24.21 10.16 4.86
CA LEU A 80 22.83 9.71 4.99
C LEU A 80 22.75 8.25 5.45
N VAL A 81 21.69 7.90 6.17
CA VAL A 81 21.43 6.50 6.52
C VAL A 81 20.81 5.77 5.34
N ARG A 82 21.49 4.70 4.91
CA ARG A 82 20.96 3.77 3.93
C ARG A 82 19.89 2.88 4.55
N VAL A 83 18.77 2.75 3.85
CA VAL A 83 17.64 1.90 4.22
C VAL A 83 17.45 0.85 3.14
N PHE A 84 17.44 -0.40 3.55
CA PHE A 84 17.23 -1.57 2.71
C PHE A 84 15.78 -2.02 2.81
N ARG A 85 15.14 -2.24 1.67
CA ARG A 85 13.81 -2.84 1.60
C ARG A 85 13.95 -4.32 1.26
N HIS A 86 13.38 -5.17 2.10
CA HIS A 86 13.31 -6.60 1.85
C HIS A 86 12.12 -6.96 0.96
N SER A 87 12.18 -8.15 0.38
CA SER A 87 11.03 -8.71 -0.35
C SER A 87 9.81 -8.81 0.58
N PRO A 88 8.59 -8.61 0.06
CA PRO A 88 7.39 -8.75 0.87
C PRO A 88 7.27 -10.16 1.47
N ILE A 89 6.97 -10.22 2.77
CA ILE A 89 6.71 -11.44 3.53
C ILE A 89 5.22 -11.57 3.84
N GLY A 90 4.76 -12.81 4.08
CA GLY A 90 3.36 -13.17 4.22
C GLY A 90 2.88 -14.12 3.12
N ASP A 91 2.00 -15.05 3.46
CA ASP A 91 1.41 -16.02 2.55
C ASP A 91 0.03 -15.59 2.01
N GLY A 92 -0.58 -14.58 2.62
CA GLY A 92 -1.85 -13.98 2.23
C GLY A 92 -1.79 -13.11 0.98
N ARG A 93 -2.94 -12.47 0.70
CA ARG A 93 -3.08 -11.54 -0.43
C ARG A 93 -2.36 -10.24 -0.15
N VAL A 94 -2.38 -9.76 1.09
CA VAL A 94 -1.52 -8.65 1.50
C VAL A 94 -0.21 -9.21 2.04
N ARG A 95 0.90 -8.63 1.59
CA ARG A 95 2.25 -8.91 2.07
C ARG A 95 2.91 -7.63 2.54
N VAL A 96 3.83 -7.70 3.49
CA VAL A 96 4.55 -6.52 4.00
C VAL A 96 6.01 -6.62 3.63
N SER A 97 6.58 -5.58 3.02
CA SER A 97 8.04 -5.46 2.91
C SER A 97 8.60 -4.98 4.25
N MET A 98 9.69 -5.55 4.73
CA MET A 98 10.41 -5.01 5.88
C MET A 98 11.47 -4.02 5.44
N LEU A 99 11.69 -2.99 6.25
CA LEU A 99 12.81 -2.05 6.15
C LEU A 99 13.87 -2.41 7.17
N THR A 100 15.13 -2.37 6.76
CA THR A 100 16.28 -2.46 7.66
C THR A 100 17.28 -1.36 7.38
N THR A 101 18.01 -0.94 8.40
CA THR A 101 19.14 -0.01 8.29
C THR A 101 20.46 -0.74 8.50
N GLU A 102 21.56 -0.06 8.19
CA GLU A 102 22.93 -0.59 8.40
C GLU A 102 23.22 -0.94 9.86
N ASP A 103 22.54 -0.29 10.81
CA ASP A 103 22.67 -0.54 12.25
C ASP A 103 21.59 -1.46 12.83
N GLY A 104 20.79 -2.10 11.97
CA GLY A 104 19.86 -3.15 12.38
C GLY A 104 18.50 -2.68 12.91
N MET A 105 18.14 -1.40 12.73
CA MET A 105 16.74 -0.95 12.88
C MET A 105 15.85 -1.84 12.02
N GLN A 106 14.65 -2.18 12.50
CA GLN A 106 13.64 -2.88 11.71
C GLN A 106 12.30 -2.16 11.83
N ALA A 107 11.65 -1.94 10.69
CA ALA A 107 10.32 -1.36 10.61
C ALA A 107 9.51 -1.97 9.45
N PRO A 108 8.18 -2.06 9.54
CA PRO A 108 7.33 -2.29 8.39
C PRO A 108 7.60 -1.24 7.32
N GLY A 109 7.63 -1.68 6.07
CA GLY A 109 7.75 -0.82 4.91
C GLY A 109 6.40 -0.62 4.24
N ARG A 110 6.30 -1.01 2.97
CA ARG A 110 5.07 -0.97 2.20
C ARG A 110 4.31 -2.28 2.31
N MET A 111 3.00 -2.19 2.17
CA MET A 111 2.15 -3.35 1.94
C MET A 111 1.95 -3.55 0.44
N ARG A 112 1.90 -4.80 0.00
CA ARG A 112 1.70 -5.20 -1.40
C ARG A 112 0.51 -6.13 -1.49
N ASP A 113 -0.44 -5.81 -2.36
CA ASP A 113 -1.53 -6.70 -2.72
C ASP A 113 -1.09 -7.58 -3.90
N THR A 114 -0.99 -8.89 -3.67
CA THR A 114 -0.52 -9.85 -4.67
C THR A 114 -1.49 -10.10 -5.81
N LEU A 115 -2.78 -9.74 -5.66
CA LEU A 115 -3.77 -9.92 -6.72
C LEU A 115 -3.59 -8.87 -7.83
N VAL A 116 -3.30 -7.63 -7.44
CA VAL A 116 -3.00 -6.54 -8.39
C VAL A 116 -1.51 -6.39 -8.65
N ASP A 117 -0.67 -7.07 -7.87
CA ASP A 117 0.79 -6.94 -7.92
C ASP A 117 1.27 -5.49 -7.72
N GLY A 118 0.66 -4.79 -6.77
CA GLY A 118 0.87 -3.37 -6.52
C GLY A 118 0.97 -3.05 -5.04
N ASP A 119 1.67 -1.97 -4.72
CA ASP A 119 1.71 -1.45 -3.36
C ASP A 119 0.32 -0.94 -2.97
N CYS A 120 -0.08 -1.19 -1.72
CA CYS A 120 -1.36 -0.74 -1.18
C CYS A 120 -1.17 -0.01 0.16
N ARG A 121 -2.05 0.97 0.40
CA ARG A 121 -2.16 1.72 1.64
C ARG A 121 -3.41 1.26 2.37
N ILE A 122 -3.19 0.85 3.60
CA ILE A 122 -4.23 0.57 4.56
C ILE A 122 -5.02 1.84 4.82
N THR A 123 -6.33 1.79 4.55
CA THR A 123 -7.25 2.94 4.65
C THR A 123 -8.50 2.54 5.45
N PRO A 124 -8.92 3.33 6.46
CA PRO A 124 -10.13 3.05 7.21
C PRO A 124 -11.36 3.58 6.45
N PHE A 125 -12.49 2.89 6.55
CA PHE A 125 -13.73 3.27 5.89
C PHE A 125 -14.81 3.65 6.90
N ALA A 126 -15.81 4.41 6.44
CA ALA A 126 -16.93 4.87 7.27
C ALA A 126 -17.80 3.73 7.83
N ASP A 127 -17.72 2.54 7.23
CA ASP A 127 -18.36 1.31 7.71
C ASP A 127 -17.58 0.61 8.85
N GLY A 128 -16.49 1.23 9.33
CA GLY A 128 -15.63 0.70 10.39
C GLY A 128 -14.62 -0.35 9.89
N THR A 129 -14.64 -0.71 8.61
CA THR A 129 -13.67 -1.67 8.05
C THR A 129 -12.33 -1.01 7.74
N ILE A 130 -11.28 -1.83 7.66
CA ILE A 130 -9.97 -1.46 7.15
C ILE A 130 -9.75 -2.18 5.83
N ARG A 131 -9.28 -1.44 4.82
CA ARG A 131 -9.01 -2.00 3.49
C ARG A 131 -7.63 -1.61 2.98
N CYS A 132 -6.95 -2.52 2.29
CA CYS A 132 -5.75 -2.17 1.52
C CYS A 132 -6.16 -1.61 0.15
N LEU A 133 -5.91 -0.31 -0.08
CA LEU A 133 -6.21 0.38 -1.34
C LEU A 133 -4.94 0.57 -2.15
N PRO A 134 -4.93 0.36 -3.48
CA PRO A 134 -3.75 0.63 -4.31
C PRO A 134 -3.18 2.04 -4.09
N VAL A 135 -1.86 2.16 -3.86
CA VAL A 135 -1.18 3.46 -3.70
C VAL A 135 -1.11 4.20 -5.03
N THR A 136 -0.80 3.46 -6.10
CA THR A 136 -0.71 3.97 -7.46
C THR A 136 -1.91 3.49 -8.24
N SER A 137 -2.95 4.32 -8.29
CA SER A 137 -4.10 4.12 -9.17
C SER A 137 -4.38 5.39 -9.95
N GLU A 138 -4.52 5.25 -11.26
CA GLU A 138 -4.96 6.34 -12.13
C GLU A 138 -6.48 6.29 -12.29
N ILE A 139 -7.10 7.46 -12.44
CA ILE A 139 -8.55 7.56 -12.61
C ILE A 139 -8.90 7.24 -14.07
N ALA A 140 -9.64 6.16 -14.27
CA ALA A 140 -10.21 5.82 -15.57
C ALA A 140 -11.43 6.69 -15.85
N SER A 141 -11.27 7.65 -16.76
CA SER A 141 -12.28 8.65 -17.12
C SER A 141 -12.80 8.50 -18.55
N TYR A 142 -12.35 7.46 -19.27
CA TYR A 142 -12.74 7.16 -20.64
C TYR A 142 -13.49 5.84 -20.73
N PHE A 143 -14.21 5.62 -21.83
CA PHE A 143 -15.06 4.46 -22.04
C PHE A 143 -14.96 3.93 -23.46
N ALA A 144 -15.15 2.62 -23.65
CA ALA A 144 -15.11 1.96 -24.95
C ALA A 144 -16.45 2.01 -25.72
N ASP A 145 -17.52 2.48 -25.07
CA ASP A 145 -18.87 2.47 -25.62
C ASP A 145 -19.60 3.81 -25.39
N ALA A 146 -20.56 4.09 -26.29
CA ALA A 146 -21.38 5.30 -26.28
C ALA A 146 -22.40 5.35 -25.12
N THR A 147 -22.44 4.35 -24.25
CA THR A 147 -23.24 4.35 -23.01
C THR A 147 -22.39 4.58 -21.76
N CYS A 148 -21.07 4.79 -21.92
CA CYS A 148 -20.12 4.99 -20.83
C CYS A 148 -20.15 3.87 -19.78
N MET A 149 -20.33 2.61 -20.21
CA MET A 149 -20.43 1.46 -19.29
C MET A 149 -19.14 0.65 -19.17
N THR A 150 -18.26 0.69 -20.19
CA THR A 150 -17.02 -0.09 -20.25
C THR A 150 -15.82 0.84 -20.06
N PRO A 151 -15.30 1.01 -18.83
CA PRO A 151 -14.25 1.97 -18.55
C PRO A 151 -12.91 1.59 -19.20
N ARG A 152 -12.13 2.61 -19.53
CA ARG A 152 -10.79 2.55 -20.11
C ARG A 152 -9.88 3.52 -19.38
N LEU A 153 -8.62 3.12 -19.23
CA LEU A 153 -7.58 3.98 -18.71
C LEU A 153 -6.79 4.58 -19.88
N ALA A 154 -6.60 5.89 -19.90
CA ALA A 154 -5.70 6.54 -20.85
C ALA A 154 -4.55 7.20 -20.09
N LEU A 155 -3.32 6.95 -20.53
CA LEU A 155 -2.08 7.44 -19.92
C LEU A 155 -1.22 8.12 -20.97
N LEU A 156 -0.41 9.10 -20.56
CA LEU A 156 0.68 9.58 -21.43
C LEU A 156 1.69 8.44 -21.65
N GLY A 157 2.17 8.27 -22.87
CA GLY A 157 3.00 7.11 -23.26
C GLY A 157 4.37 7.00 -22.59
N THR A 158 4.80 8.01 -21.83
CA THR A 158 6.01 7.97 -21.01
C THR A 158 5.75 7.51 -19.58
N SER A 159 4.50 7.35 -19.17
CA SER A 159 4.13 6.94 -17.82
C SER A 159 4.31 5.43 -17.64
N SER A 160 4.77 5.03 -16.44
CA SER A 160 4.67 3.64 -16.02
C SER A 160 3.20 3.23 -15.90
N VAL A 161 2.83 2.09 -16.48
CA VAL A 161 1.47 1.56 -16.38
C VAL A 161 1.20 1.17 -14.92
N PRO A 162 0.19 1.75 -14.25
CA PRO A 162 -0.14 1.37 -12.90
C PRO A 162 -0.75 -0.05 -12.90
N PRO A 163 -0.54 -0.84 -11.86
CA PRO A 163 -1.15 -2.19 -11.75
C PRO A 163 -2.68 -2.15 -11.66
N ALA A 164 -3.23 -1.04 -11.17
CA ALA A 164 -4.66 -0.85 -10.98
C ALA A 164 -5.10 0.55 -11.42
N ALA A 165 -6.35 0.66 -11.84
CA ALA A 165 -7.04 1.92 -12.09
C ALA A 165 -8.26 2.03 -11.17
N SER A 166 -8.68 3.26 -10.87
CA SER A 166 -9.92 3.53 -10.14
C SER A 166 -10.99 4.10 -11.07
N VAL A 167 -12.23 3.68 -10.85
CA VAL A 167 -13.43 4.27 -11.46
C VAL A 167 -14.27 4.81 -10.31
N THR A 168 -14.53 6.12 -10.30
CA THR A 168 -15.34 6.75 -9.27
C THR A 168 -16.79 6.77 -9.70
N ASP A 169 -17.66 6.15 -8.92
CA ASP A 169 -19.10 6.25 -9.12
C ASP A 169 -19.56 7.69 -8.80
N GLN A 170 -20.29 8.32 -9.73
CA GLN A 170 -20.69 9.73 -9.60
C GLN A 170 -21.73 9.97 -8.50
N VAL A 171 -22.44 8.92 -8.07
CA VAL A 171 -23.49 9.02 -7.05
C VAL A 171 -22.91 8.86 -5.64
N SER A 172 -22.13 7.80 -5.43
CA SER A 172 -21.57 7.44 -4.13
C SER A 172 -20.20 8.05 -3.86
N PHE A 173 -19.52 8.57 -4.89
CA PHE A 173 -18.12 9.01 -4.86
C PHE A 173 -17.14 7.95 -4.36
N CYS A 174 -17.57 6.68 -4.31
CA CYS A 174 -16.74 5.57 -3.88
C CYS A 174 -15.95 5.02 -5.08
N PRO A 175 -14.61 4.94 -5.00
CA PRO A 175 -13.82 4.35 -6.07
C PRO A 175 -14.02 2.83 -6.08
N SER A 176 -14.23 2.27 -7.28
CA SER A 176 -14.05 0.86 -7.58
C SER A 176 -12.70 0.66 -8.26
N TYR A 177 -11.97 -0.38 -7.91
CA TYR A 177 -10.63 -0.64 -8.46
C TYR A 177 -10.70 -1.77 -9.48
N PHE A 178 -9.90 -1.66 -10.53
CA PHE A 178 -9.82 -2.64 -11.60
C PHE A 178 -8.35 -2.91 -11.93
N ARG A 179 -8.03 -4.15 -12.34
CA ARG A 179 -6.71 -4.45 -12.88
C ARG A 179 -6.54 -3.73 -14.22
N VAL A 180 -5.38 -3.13 -14.42
CA VAL A 180 -5.01 -2.64 -15.76
C VAL A 180 -4.47 -3.83 -16.55
N GLU A 181 -5.06 -4.08 -17.71
CA GLU A 181 -4.68 -5.18 -18.57
C GLU A 181 -3.84 -4.69 -19.75
N ARG A 182 -4.14 -5.15 -20.96
CA ARG A 182 -3.37 -4.87 -22.16
C ARG A 182 -3.73 -3.50 -22.75
N GLU A 183 -2.77 -2.94 -23.48
CA GLU A 183 -3.00 -1.80 -24.37
C GLU A 183 -3.95 -2.20 -25.52
N VAL A 184 -4.80 -1.26 -25.92
CA VAL A 184 -5.78 -1.42 -27.01
C VAL A 184 -5.77 -0.23 -27.97
N SER A 185 -6.45 -0.41 -29.11
CA SER A 185 -6.75 0.68 -30.02
C SER A 185 -7.44 1.84 -29.30
N LYS A 186 -7.06 3.06 -29.65
CA LYS A 186 -7.58 4.30 -29.05
C LYS A 186 -9.00 4.66 -29.48
N TYR A 187 -9.54 4.01 -30.52
CA TYR A 187 -10.78 4.46 -31.14
C TYR A 187 -11.77 3.33 -31.43
N PRO A 188 -13.09 3.62 -31.28
CA PRO A 188 -13.66 4.85 -30.69
C PRO A 188 -13.44 4.90 -29.16
N LEU A 189 -13.36 6.11 -28.61
CA LEU A 189 -13.32 6.35 -27.16
C LEU A 189 -14.37 7.40 -26.79
N TYR A 190 -14.92 7.26 -25.60
CA TYR A 190 -15.97 8.14 -25.10
C TYR A 190 -15.63 8.70 -23.72
N GLN A 191 -16.21 9.85 -23.38
CA GLN A 191 -16.11 10.47 -22.06
C GLN A 191 -17.51 10.87 -21.57
N SER A 192 -17.75 10.68 -20.27
CA SER A 192 -19.00 11.10 -19.63
C SER A 192 -19.03 12.63 -19.50
N TYR A 193 -20.14 13.24 -19.93
CA TYR A 193 -20.39 14.67 -19.81
C TYR A 193 -21.87 14.91 -19.48
N GLY A 194 -22.16 15.30 -18.24
CA GLY A 194 -23.53 15.38 -17.72
C GLY A 194 -24.22 14.03 -17.80
N ASP A 195 -25.44 14.00 -18.33
CA ASP A 195 -26.22 12.76 -18.54
C ASP A 195 -25.85 12.02 -19.84
N GLY A 196 -24.83 12.49 -20.56
CA GLY A 196 -24.42 11.97 -21.86
C GLY A 196 -23.04 11.33 -21.88
N CYS A 197 -22.77 10.63 -22.98
CA CYS A 197 -21.48 10.05 -23.32
C CYS A 197 -21.10 10.55 -24.71
N ILE A 198 -20.00 11.28 -24.83
CA ILE A 198 -19.56 11.88 -26.10
C ILE A 198 -18.31 11.19 -26.59
N GLU A 199 -18.21 10.98 -27.91
CA GLU A 199 -16.99 10.48 -28.54
C GLU A 199 -15.89 11.54 -28.42
N VAL A 200 -14.69 11.10 -28.08
CA VAL A 200 -13.52 11.97 -27.88
C VAL A 200 -12.32 11.47 -28.65
N GLU A 201 -11.56 12.41 -29.21
CA GLU A 201 -10.27 12.14 -29.83
C GLU A 201 -9.14 12.39 -28.82
N LEU A 202 -8.28 11.39 -28.62
CA LEU A 202 -7.11 11.51 -27.76
C LEU A 202 -5.85 11.87 -28.57
N PRO A 203 -4.93 12.68 -28.00
CA PRO A 203 -3.63 12.90 -28.62
C PRO A 203 -2.87 11.60 -28.91
N ASP A 204 -2.03 11.61 -29.96
CA ASP A 204 -1.24 10.43 -30.33
C ASP A 204 -0.24 9.99 -29.25
N SER A 205 0.11 10.87 -28.32
CA SER A 205 0.96 10.58 -27.17
C SER A 205 0.26 9.78 -26.06
N MET A 206 -1.07 9.61 -26.10
CA MET A 206 -1.82 8.83 -25.12
C MET A 206 -1.84 7.34 -25.51
N LEU A 207 -1.66 6.46 -24.53
CA LEU A 207 -1.89 5.01 -24.62
C LEU A 207 -3.18 4.66 -23.90
N VAL A 208 -3.92 3.67 -24.39
CA VAL A 208 -5.24 3.29 -23.85
C VAL A 208 -5.21 1.83 -23.44
N TYR A 209 -5.68 1.53 -22.22
CA TYR A 209 -5.63 0.21 -21.62
C TYR A 209 -7.03 -0.30 -21.31
N GLU A 210 -7.22 -1.61 -21.46
CA GLU A 210 -8.40 -2.28 -20.94
C GLU A 210 -8.34 -2.37 -19.42
N LEU A 211 -9.51 -2.24 -18.79
CA LEU A 211 -9.69 -2.60 -17.40
C LEU A 211 -10.28 -3.99 -17.33
N GLY A 212 -9.62 -4.85 -16.56
CA GLY A 212 -10.01 -6.23 -16.37
C GLY A 212 -11.09 -6.39 -15.30
N GLU A 213 -10.98 -7.48 -14.54
CA GLU A 213 -11.88 -7.73 -13.42
C GLU A 213 -11.77 -6.67 -12.33
N ARG A 214 -12.93 -6.38 -11.71
CA ARG A 214 -13.02 -5.56 -10.51
C ARG A 214 -12.26 -6.22 -9.37
N VAL A 215 -11.45 -5.42 -8.69
CA VAL A 215 -10.63 -5.82 -7.54
C VAL A 215 -11.32 -5.33 -6.29
N GLU A 216 -11.84 -6.25 -5.50
CA GLU A 216 -12.30 -5.91 -4.16
C GLU A 216 -11.09 -5.65 -3.25
N PRO A 217 -11.03 -4.49 -2.57
CA PRO A 217 -9.98 -4.24 -1.59
C PRO A 217 -9.94 -5.33 -0.52
N VAL A 218 -8.74 -5.73 -0.12
CA VAL A 218 -8.60 -6.75 0.93
C VAL A 218 -9.12 -6.17 2.25
N LEU A 219 -10.08 -6.85 2.85
CA LEU A 219 -10.49 -6.58 4.22
C LEU A 219 -9.40 -7.07 5.16
N SER A 220 -8.91 -6.17 6.00
CA SER A 220 -8.01 -6.53 7.08
C SER A 220 -8.80 -6.52 8.38
N THR A 221 -8.65 -7.58 9.18
CA THR A 221 -9.29 -7.65 10.48
C THR A 221 -8.40 -6.97 11.50
N ARG A 222 -8.99 -6.16 12.38
CA ARG A 222 -8.32 -5.63 13.57
C ARG A 222 -8.25 -6.74 14.61
N MET A 223 -7.06 -7.15 15.00
CA MET A 223 -6.87 -7.95 16.20
C MET A 223 -6.34 -7.08 17.32
N ARG A 224 -6.89 -7.29 18.51
CA ARG A 224 -6.48 -6.60 19.73
C ARG A 224 -5.18 -7.22 20.23
N MET A 225 -4.20 -6.39 20.53
CA MET A 225 -3.07 -6.80 21.35
C MET A 225 -3.44 -6.54 22.82
N ASP A 226 -3.69 -7.60 23.60
CA ASP A 226 -4.09 -7.50 25.00
C ASP A 226 -3.09 -6.64 25.82
N GLY A 227 -3.60 -5.75 26.68
CA GLY A 227 -2.78 -5.17 27.77
C GLY A 227 -2.95 -3.68 28.12
N ALA A 228 -3.83 -2.91 27.45
CA ALA A 228 -4.05 -1.50 27.77
C ALA A 228 -5.47 -1.01 27.41
N ARG A 229 -5.89 0.17 27.89
CA ARG A 229 -7.18 0.80 27.54
C ARG A 229 -7.28 1.10 26.04
N LEU A 230 -6.19 1.59 25.47
CA LEU A 230 -6.01 1.73 24.04
C LEU A 230 -5.10 0.61 23.56
N GLU A 231 -5.59 -0.20 22.64
CA GLU A 231 -4.90 -1.40 22.18
C GLU A 231 -4.27 -1.14 20.82
N ALA A 232 -3.02 -1.58 20.65
CA ALA A 232 -2.40 -1.61 19.34
C ALA A 232 -3.25 -2.48 18.43
N VAL A 233 -3.61 -1.95 17.26
CA VAL A 233 -4.35 -2.69 16.26
C VAL A 233 -3.34 -3.43 15.40
N GLU A 234 -3.47 -4.75 15.39
CA GLU A 234 -2.80 -5.57 14.41
C GLU A 234 -3.74 -5.83 13.24
N LEU A 235 -3.23 -5.64 12.02
CA LEU A 235 -3.91 -6.17 10.85
C LEU A 235 -3.58 -7.64 10.71
N VAL A 236 -4.65 -8.43 10.64
CA VAL A 236 -4.58 -9.85 10.39
C VAL A 236 -5.16 -10.16 9.01
N ASP A 237 -4.33 -10.79 8.17
CA ASP A 237 -4.69 -11.45 6.91
C ASP A 237 -3.94 -12.78 6.83
N GLY A 238 -4.63 -13.89 7.09
CA GLY A 238 -4.00 -15.21 7.18
C GLY A 238 -3.01 -15.29 8.34
N SER A 239 -1.75 -15.63 8.05
CA SER A 239 -0.65 -15.68 9.03
C SER A 239 0.06 -14.33 9.19
N MET A 240 -0.35 -13.30 8.45
CA MET A 240 0.28 -11.99 8.49
C MET A 240 -0.30 -11.17 9.64
N HIS A 241 0.61 -10.60 10.42
CA HIS A 241 0.39 -9.86 11.65
C HIS A 241 1.18 -8.55 11.53
N VAL A 242 0.48 -7.44 11.27
CA VAL A 242 1.11 -6.14 10.98
C VAL A 242 0.66 -5.12 12.01
N PRO A 243 1.56 -4.56 12.84
CA PRO A 243 1.21 -3.41 13.64
C PRO A 243 0.90 -2.25 12.69
N VAL A 244 -0.32 -1.73 12.75
CA VAL A 244 -0.66 -0.49 12.04
C VAL A 244 -0.49 0.70 12.95
N ASP A 245 -0.33 1.85 12.32
CA ASP A 245 -0.19 3.14 12.98
C ASP A 245 -1.47 3.50 13.76
N TRP A 246 -2.64 2.95 13.45
CA TRP A 246 -3.88 3.36 14.13
C TRP A 246 -4.10 2.73 15.51
N MET A 247 -4.52 3.57 16.43
CA MET A 247 -4.95 3.19 17.78
C MET A 247 -6.47 3.27 17.90
N PHE A 248 -7.04 2.52 18.84
CA PHE A 248 -8.48 2.51 19.09
C PHE A 248 -8.76 2.75 20.58
N ASP A 249 -9.60 3.76 20.90
CA ASP A 249 -10.21 3.93 22.22
C ASP A 249 -11.58 3.26 22.24
N PRO A 250 -11.79 2.24 23.09
CA PRO A 250 -13.06 1.53 23.18
C PRO A 250 -14.16 2.24 24.00
N GLU A 251 -13.97 3.49 24.44
CA GLU A 251 -14.99 4.25 25.20
C GLU A 251 -16.05 4.96 24.32
#